data_AF-A0A1Y2X2A0-F1
#
_entry.id   AF-A0A1Y2X2A0-F1
#
_cell.length_a   1.000
_cell.length_b   1.000
_cell.length_c   1.000
_cell.angle_alpha   90.00
_cell.angle_beta   90.00
_cell.angle_gamma   90.00
#
_symmetry.space_group_name_H-M   'P 1'
#
loop_
_entity.id
_entity.type
_entity.pdbx_description
1 polymer ?
#
loop_
_entity_poly.entity_id
_entity_poly.type
_entity_poly.pdbx_seq_one_letter_code
_entity_poly.pdbx_strand_id
1 'polypeptide(L)'
;MHKSTLVVSLAAAVSAHQNLHQFWVNGVSPGYEIGIRRAPSNSPVTDVKSNDIVCNVGGDKVPSGVETIPARAGDKITVGWDPSGHPGPITHFLYGPVDDAAKASGVGAGWFKVDERDYVDGHWANEVMQNNGGNYTFSLPASLKSGDYLLRSEMLALHAAQTVGGAQFYIGCMQLKITGSGGNCSPTISLPGAYNAEDKNIYIPDVYNGFDPTTYSAPGGPVASCK
;
A
#
# COMPACT_ATOMS: atom_id res chain seq x y z
N MET A 1 -45.72 12.47 35.20
CA MET A 1 -44.90 11.36 34.69
C MET A 1 -44.02 11.90 33.56
N HIS A 2 -42.76 12.26 33.84
CA HIS A 2 -41.83 12.74 32.81
C HIS A 2 -40.85 11.61 32.50
N LYS A 3 -40.98 11.01 31.30
CA LYS A 3 -40.03 10.02 30.80
C LYS A 3 -38.83 10.77 30.24
N SER A 4 -37.69 10.68 30.92
CA SER A 4 -36.42 11.19 30.41
C SER A 4 -35.82 10.15 29.47
N THR A 5 -35.74 10.47 28.18
CA THR A 5 -35.12 9.63 27.16
C THR A 5 -33.63 9.93 27.13
N LEU A 6 -32.81 8.98 27.60
CA LEU A 6 -31.36 9.07 27.53
C LEU A 6 -30.91 8.72 26.10
N VAL A 7 -30.43 9.71 25.35
CA VAL A 7 -29.78 9.48 24.05
C VAL A 7 -28.31 9.15 24.33
N VAL A 8 -27.92 7.91 24.06
CA VAL A 8 -26.52 7.48 24.11
C VAL A 8 -25.91 7.78 22.74
N SER A 9 -25.08 8.82 22.68
CA SER A 9 -24.28 9.13 21.50
C SER A 9 -23.10 8.16 21.44
N LEU A 10 -23.12 7.22 20.50
CA LEU A 10 -21.98 6.36 20.21
C LEU A 10 -20.96 7.20 19.40
N ALA A 11 -19.90 7.67 20.07
CA ALA A 11 -18.80 8.34 19.37
C ALA A 11 -18.03 7.27 18.58
N ALA A 12 -18.14 7.28 17.25
CA ALA A 12 -17.27 6.49 16.39
C ALA A 12 -15.85 7.03 16.54
N ALA A 13 -14.95 6.27 17.16
CA ALA A 13 -13.54 6.57 17.15
C ALA A 13 -13.00 6.33 15.74
N VAL A 14 -12.86 7.40 14.95
CA VAL A 14 -12.17 7.32 13.66
C VAL A 14 -10.67 7.17 13.97
N SER A 15 -10.13 5.97 13.78
CA SER A 15 -8.68 5.78 13.78
C SER A 15 -8.12 6.48 12.55
N ALA A 16 -7.15 7.37 12.74
CA ALA A 16 -6.49 8.02 11.62
C ALA A 16 -5.31 7.17 11.12
N HIS A 17 -4.72 6.35 11.97
CA HIS A 17 -3.62 5.44 11.65
C HIS A 17 -4.15 4.07 11.20
N GLN A 18 -3.45 3.42 10.26
CA GLN A 18 -3.95 2.20 9.60
C GLN A 18 -2.88 1.12 9.40
N ASN A 19 -3.30 -0.14 9.48
CA ASN A 19 -2.54 -1.30 9.05
C ASN A 19 -3.25 -2.04 7.91
N LEU A 20 -2.47 -2.67 7.04
CA LEU A 20 -2.95 -3.72 6.16
C LEU A 20 -3.13 -4.99 7.01
N HIS A 21 -4.34 -5.52 7.04
CA HIS A 21 -4.65 -6.65 7.92
C HIS A 21 -5.21 -7.87 7.17
N GLN A 22 -5.66 -7.71 5.92
CA GLN A 22 -6.17 -8.82 5.12
C GLN A 22 -6.06 -8.55 3.62
N PHE A 23 -6.07 -9.61 2.82
CA PHE A 23 -6.22 -9.49 1.37
C PHE A 23 -7.02 -10.67 0.81
N TRP A 24 -7.44 -10.53 -0.45
CA TRP A 24 -8.18 -11.54 -1.21
C TRP A 24 -7.60 -11.66 -2.62
N VAL A 25 -7.56 -12.89 -3.13
CA VAL A 25 -7.31 -13.21 -4.54
C VAL A 25 -8.63 -13.67 -5.15
N ASN A 26 -9.16 -12.94 -6.12
CA ASN A 26 -10.47 -13.18 -6.74
C ASN A 26 -11.61 -13.38 -5.71
N GLY A 27 -11.59 -12.58 -4.63
CA GLY A 27 -12.60 -12.65 -3.56
C GLY A 27 -12.40 -13.77 -2.54
N VAL A 28 -11.31 -14.55 -2.63
CA VAL A 28 -10.96 -15.58 -1.63
C VAL A 28 -9.80 -15.09 -0.77
N SER A 29 -9.98 -15.05 0.55
CA SER A 29 -8.92 -14.65 1.49
C SER A 29 -8.22 -15.86 2.11
N PRO A 30 -6.90 -15.82 2.32
CA PRO A 30 -6.20 -16.80 3.13
C PRO A 30 -6.51 -16.68 4.65
N GLY A 31 -7.17 -15.61 5.07
CA GLY A 31 -7.48 -15.31 6.47
C GLY A 31 -6.89 -13.98 6.94
N TYR A 32 -7.30 -13.55 8.14
CA TYR A 32 -6.79 -12.34 8.77
C TYR A 32 -5.28 -12.48 9.06
N GLU A 33 -4.48 -11.53 8.56
CA GLU A 33 -3.02 -11.45 8.71
C GLU A 33 -2.21 -12.62 8.11
N ILE A 34 -2.85 -13.54 7.40
CA ILE A 34 -2.17 -14.66 6.73
C ILE A 34 -1.49 -14.18 5.46
N GLY A 35 -0.21 -14.55 5.30
CA GLY A 35 0.61 -14.18 4.15
C GLY A 35 1.07 -12.72 4.12
N ILE A 36 0.82 -11.94 5.20
CA ILE A 36 1.20 -10.54 5.34
C ILE A 36 2.35 -10.39 6.35
N ARG A 37 3.41 -9.70 5.96
CA ARG A 37 4.51 -9.29 6.86
C ARG A 37 4.03 -8.10 7.70
N ARG A 38 3.45 -8.40 8.86
CA ARG A 38 2.76 -7.42 9.70
C ARG A 38 3.72 -6.38 10.28
N ALA A 39 3.31 -5.11 10.23
CA ALA A 39 3.94 -4.06 11.01
C ALA A 39 3.68 -4.28 12.52
N PRO A 40 4.62 -3.92 13.41
CA PRO A 40 4.46 -4.09 14.86
C PRO A 40 3.46 -3.11 15.48
N SER A 41 3.10 -2.05 14.76
CA SER A 41 2.14 -1.02 15.19
C SER A 41 1.55 -0.35 13.95
N ASN A 42 0.51 0.46 14.14
CA ASN A 42 -0.04 1.34 13.10
C ASN A 42 0.72 2.67 12.98
N SER A 43 1.90 2.83 13.58
CA SER A 43 2.75 4.01 13.34
C SER A 43 3.24 4.03 11.90
N PRO A 44 3.30 5.21 11.26
CA PRO A 44 3.80 5.32 9.88
C PRO A 44 5.32 5.22 9.84
N VAL A 45 5.84 4.80 8.69
CA VAL A 45 7.22 5.06 8.30
C VAL A 45 7.30 6.49 7.75
N THR A 46 8.32 7.26 8.13
CA THR A 46 8.54 8.63 7.63
C THR A 46 9.92 8.82 7.01
N ASP A 47 10.92 8.02 7.43
CA ASP A 47 12.25 8.03 6.83
C ASP A 47 12.29 7.18 5.55
N VAL A 48 12.21 7.86 4.40
CA VAL A 48 12.26 7.24 3.07
C VAL A 48 13.62 6.61 2.72
N LYS A 49 14.66 6.83 3.54
CA LYS A 49 15.98 6.21 3.38
C LYS A 49 16.14 4.93 4.21
N SER A 50 15.24 4.67 5.15
CA SER A 50 15.24 3.44 5.95
C SER A 50 14.83 2.24 5.10
N ASN A 51 15.32 1.04 5.44
CA ASN A 51 14.79 -0.21 4.89
C ASN A 51 13.31 -0.42 5.23
N ASP A 52 12.81 0.21 6.29
CA ASP A 52 11.39 0.13 6.68
C ASP A 52 10.45 0.66 5.58
N ILE A 53 10.93 1.50 4.64
CA ILE A 53 10.12 1.97 3.51
C ILE A 53 9.74 0.84 2.53
N VAL A 54 10.41 -0.31 2.61
CA VAL A 54 10.18 -1.45 1.71
C VAL A 54 8.92 -2.20 2.11
N CYS A 55 8.89 -2.73 3.33
CA CYS A 55 7.82 -3.60 3.83
C CYS A 55 7.42 -3.28 5.28
N ASN A 56 7.62 -2.03 5.72
CA ASN A 56 7.42 -1.58 7.10
C ASN A 56 8.46 -2.18 8.08
N VAL A 57 8.40 -1.72 9.34
CA VAL A 57 9.36 -2.09 10.40
C VAL A 57 9.44 -3.60 10.57
N GLY A 58 10.62 -4.16 10.30
CA GLY A 58 10.89 -5.60 10.40
C GLY A 58 10.29 -6.46 9.28
N GLY A 59 9.64 -5.87 8.28
CA GLY A 59 9.12 -6.59 7.12
C GLY A 59 10.19 -7.04 6.13
N ASP A 60 11.43 -6.55 6.27
CA ASP A 60 12.61 -6.98 5.53
C ASP A 60 13.31 -8.19 6.16
N LYS A 61 12.92 -8.60 7.38
CA LYS A 61 13.48 -9.76 8.08
C LYS A 61 13.10 -11.05 7.36
N VAL A 62 14.12 -11.88 7.11
CA VAL A 62 13.98 -13.17 6.43
C VAL A 62 14.68 -14.30 7.23
N PRO A 63 14.14 -15.53 7.24
CA PRO A 63 12.85 -15.94 6.66
C PRO A 63 11.66 -15.21 7.30
N SER A 64 10.70 -14.79 6.49
CA SER A 64 9.58 -13.95 6.95
C SER A 64 8.62 -14.65 7.92
N GLY A 65 8.56 -15.99 7.87
CA GLY A 65 7.65 -16.79 8.69
C GLY A 65 6.19 -16.74 8.26
N VAL A 66 5.86 -16.08 7.14
CA VAL A 66 4.49 -15.98 6.61
C VAL A 66 4.31 -16.85 5.37
N GLU A 67 3.07 -17.25 5.09
CA GLU A 67 2.73 -18.10 3.95
C GLU A 67 2.87 -17.37 2.61
N THR A 68 3.17 -18.12 1.55
CA THR A 68 3.14 -17.63 0.16
C THR A 68 1.84 -18.07 -0.50
N ILE A 69 1.01 -17.11 -0.90
CA ILE A 69 -0.37 -17.36 -1.33
C ILE A 69 -0.43 -17.50 -2.86
N PRO A 70 -1.11 -18.52 -3.41
CA PRO A 70 -1.19 -18.71 -4.85
C PRO A 70 -2.03 -17.62 -5.53
N ALA A 71 -1.56 -17.14 -6.67
CA ALA A 71 -2.27 -16.22 -7.55
C ALA A 71 -1.90 -16.46 -9.03
N ARG A 72 -2.62 -15.82 -9.94
CA ARG A 72 -2.37 -15.83 -11.38
C ARG A 72 -2.23 -14.41 -11.90
N ALA A 73 -1.42 -14.25 -12.95
CA ALA A 73 -1.40 -13.03 -13.73
C ALA A 73 -2.83 -12.68 -14.19
N GLY A 74 -3.24 -11.42 -14.03
CA GLY A 74 -4.61 -10.98 -14.31
C GLY A 74 -5.62 -11.17 -13.16
N ASP A 75 -5.28 -11.88 -12.08
CA ASP A 75 -6.18 -12.02 -10.94
C ASP A 75 -6.45 -10.66 -10.28
N LYS A 76 -7.66 -10.52 -9.73
CA LYS A 76 -8.02 -9.37 -8.91
C LYS A 76 -7.49 -9.55 -7.50
N ILE A 77 -6.75 -8.57 -7.01
CA ILE A 77 -6.31 -8.48 -5.62
C ILE A 77 -7.14 -7.44 -4.92
N THR A 78 -7.70 -7.79 -3.77
CA THR A 78 -8.31 -6.82 -2.85
C THR A 78 -7.44 -6.73 -1.60
N VAL A 79 -7.05 -5.52 -1.21
CA VAL A 79 -6.36 -5.24 0.05
C VAL A 79 -7.34 -4.67 1.06
N GLY A 80 -7.27 -5.13 2.30
CA GLY A 80 -8.10 -4.71 3.43
C GLY A 80 -7.24 -3.98 4.46
N TRP A 81 -7.48 -2.68 4.57
CA TRP A 81 -6.81 -1.78 5.50
C TRP A 81 -7.77 -1.34 6.61
N ASP A 82 -7.22 -0.99 7.78
CA ASP A 82 -8.03 -0.28 8.78
C ASP A 82 -8.55 1.03 8.16
N PRO A 83 -9.84 1.37 8.32
CA PRO A 83 -10.36 2.63 7.81
C PRO A 83 -9.59 3.83 8.38
N SER A 84 -9.15 4.74 7.51
CA SER A 84 -8.38 5.92 7.88
C SER A 84 -8.98 7.21 7.31
N GLY A 85 -9.01 8.25 8.15
CA GLY A 85 -9.35 9.61 7.73
C GLY A 85 -8.19 10.41 7.13
N HIS A 86 -6.99 9.84 7.01
CA HIS A 86 -5.84 10.56 6.45
C HIS A 86 -5.89 10.61 4.92
N PRO A 87 -5.94 11.81 4.30
CA PRO A 87 -6.01 11.96 2.86
C PRO A 87 -4.71 11.53 2.17
N GLY A 88 -4.86 10.86 1.03
CA GLY A 88 -3.77 10.59 0.11
C GLY A 88 -3.98 9.36 -0.76
N PRO A 89 -2.98 9.00 -1.59
CA PRO A 89 -3.08 7.95 -2.57
C PRO A 89 -2.90 6.55 -1.96
N ILE A 90 -3.26 5.54 -2.75
CA ILE A 90 -2.82 4.16 -2.57
C ILE A 90 -1.99 3.74 -3.78
N THR A 91 -0.90 3.01 -3.55
CA THR A 91 -0.09 2.41 -4.61
C THR A 91 0.22 0.94 -4.31
N HIS A 92 0.44 0.18 -5.39
CA HIS A 92 0.79 -1.23 -5.32
C HIS A 92 2.02 -1.51 -6.18
N PHE A 93 2.98 -2.23 -5.63
CA PHE A 93 4.19 -2.65 -6.32
C PHE A 93 4.43 -4.15 -6.17
N LEU A 94 5.02 -4.76 -7.20
CA LEU A 94 5.55 -6.11 -7.11
C LEU A 94 7.08 -6.08 -7.11
N TYR A 95 7.69 -6.99 -6.35
CA TYR A 95 9.12 -7.31 -6.37
C TYR A 95 9.29 -8.76 -6.77
N GLY A 96 9.92 -9.01 -7.91
CA GLY A 96 10.19 -10.35 -8.42
C GLY A 96 10.07 -10.49 -9.94
N PRO A 97 10.07 -11.72 -10.45
CA PRO A 97 10.02 -12.96 -9.66
C PRO A 97 11.32 -13.19 -8.88
N VAL A 98 11.19 -13.71 -7.67
CA VAL A 98 12.28 -14.20 -6.82
C VAL A 98 12.22 -15.72 -6.71
N ASP A 99 13.31 -16.35 -6.24
CA ASP A 99 13.36 -17.80 -6.05
C ASP A 99 12.44 -18.28 -4.90
N ASP A 100 12.35 -17.50 -3.83
CA ASP A 100 11.59 -17.81 -2.62
C ASP A 100 11.12 -16.50 -1.95
N ALA A 101 9.82 -16.22 -1.98
CA ALA A 101 9.27 -15.00 -1.38
C ALA A 101 9.54 -14.93 0.12
N ALA A 102 9.63 -16.06 0.84
CA ALA A 102 9.90 -16.04 2.28
C ALA A 102 11.35 -15.62 2.59
N LYS A 103 12.27 -15.70 1.62
CA LYS A 103 13.69 -15.34 1.76
C LYS A 103 14.06 -14.01 1.10
N ALA A 104 13.15 -13.37 0.38
CA ALA A 104 13.38 -12.06 -0.22
C ALA A 104 13.11 -10.93 0.79
N SER A 105 14.09 -10.08 1.07
CA SER A 105 13.88 -8.89 1.91
C SER A 105 13.11 -7.79 1.17
N GLY A 106 13.24 -7.74 -0.17
CA GLY A 106 12.71 -6.67 -1.01
C GLY A 106 13.56 -5.40 -1.00
N VAL A 107 14.64 -5.34 -0.22
CA VAL A 107 15.53 -4.17 -0.16
C VAL A 107 16.34 -4.08 -1.45
N GLY A 108 16.26 -2.94 -2.12
CA GLY A 108 17.01 -2.63 -3.34
C GLY A 108 16.13 -2.54 -4.60
N ALA A 109 16.78 -2.71 -5.75
CA ALA A 109 16.18 -2.56 -7.07
C ALA A 109 15.33 -3.77 -7.46
N GLY A 110 14.24 -3.52 -8.19
CA GLY A 110 13.38 -4.58 -8.75
C GLY A 110 11.89 -4.40 -8.49
N TRP A 111 11.50 -3.36 -7.75
CA TRP A 111 10.11 -3.00 -7.57
C TRP A 111 9.54 -2.38 -8.84
N PHE A 112 8.35 -2.79 -9.25
CA PHE A 112 7.61 -2.14 -10.33
C PHE A 112 6.18 -1.89 -9.90
N LYS A 113 5.69 -0.67 -10.16
CA LYS A 113 4.33 -0.25 -9.79
C LYS A 113 3.33 -0.99 -10.67
N VAL A 114 2.30 -1.57 -10.08
CA VAL A 114 1.26 -2.33 -10.81
C VAL A 114 -0.11 -1.66 -10.75
N ASP A 115 -0.33 -0.81 -9.77
CA ASP A 115 -1.56 -0.06 -9.59
C ASP A 115 -1.32 1.21 -8.77
N GLU A 116 -2.12 2.23 -9.05
CA GLU A 116 -2.11 3.54 -8.40
C GLU A 116 -3.52 4.10 -8.40
N ARG A 117 -3.93 4.67 -7.27
CA ARG A 117 -5.06 5.57 -7.20
C ARG A 117 -4.69 6.80 -6.40
N ASP A 118 -4.63 7.92 -7.11
CA ASP A 118 -4.44 9.26 -6.56
C ASP A 118 -5.79 9.92 -6.23
N TYR A 119 -5.91 11.22 -6.49
CA TYR A 119 -7.14 11.97 -6.38
C TYR A 119 -7.94 11.87 -7.68
N VAL A 120 -9.05 11.13 -7.64
CA VAL A 120 -9.88 10.86 -8.82
C VAL A 120 -11.34 11.10 -8.46
N ASP A 121 -12.05 11.84 -9.32
CA ASP A 121 -13.47 12.18 -9.15
C ASP A 121 -13.79 12.86 -7.82
N GLY A 122 -12.89 13.74 -7.36
CA GLY A 122 -13.09 14.52 -6.14
C GLY A 122 -12.71 13.79 -4.85
N HIS A 123 -12.17 12.57 -4.93
CA HIS A 123 -11.85 11.74 -3.76
C HIS A 123 -10.44 11.18 -3.82
N TRP A 124 -9.77 11.21 -2.68
CA TRP A 124 -8.56 10.44 -2.41
C TRP A 124 -8.87 8.95 -2.26
N ALA A 125 -7.83 8.11 -2.33
CA ALA A 125 -7.98 6.66 -2.17
C ALA A 125 -8.54 6.29 -0.79
N ASN A 126 -8.10 6.96 0.28
CA ASN A 126 -8.56 6.67 1.64
C ASN A 126 -10.09 6.85 1.80
N GLU A 127 -10.70 7.85 1.13
CA GLU A 127 -12.14 8.10 1.19
C GLU A 127 -12.92 6.97 0.48
N VAL A 128 -12.43 6.53 -0.68
CA VAL A 128 -13.02 5.41 -1.43
C VAL A 128 -12.94 4.12 -0.60
N MET A 129 -11.80 3.88 0.04
CA MET A 129 -11.61 2.73 0.92
C MET A 129 -12.50 2.80 2.15
N GLN A 130 -12.61 3.97 2.80
CA GLN A 130 -13.47 4.17 3.96
C GLN A 130 -14.94 3.84 3.63
N ASN A 131 -15.41 4.25 2.45
CA ASN A 131 -16.75 3.93 1.96
C ASN A 131 -16.93 2.45 1.56
N ASN A 132 -15.84 1.71 1.41
CA ASN A 132 -15.82 0.29 1.04
C ASN A 132 -15.28 -0.61 2.17
N GLY A 133 -15.42 -0.18 3.43
CA GLY A 133 -15.02 -0.98 4.60
C GLY A 133 -13.53 -1.23 4.71
N GLY A 134 -12.69 -0.32 4.21
CA GLY A 134 -11.23 -0.45 4.17
C GLY A 134 -10.68 -1.16 2.94
N ASN A 135 -11.54 -1.60 2.02
CA ASN A 135 -11.14 -2.43 0.89
C ASN A 135 -10.85 -1.62 -0.38
N TYR A 136 -9.78 -2.00 -1.07
CA TYR A 136 -9.45 -1.53 -2.40
C TYR A 136 -9.06 -2.68 -3.32
N THR A 137 -9.58 -2.71 -4.55
CA THR A 137 -9.36 -3.80 -5.51
C THR A 137 -8.64 -3.31 -6.76
N PHE A 138 -7.59 -4.02 -7.16
CA PHE A 138 -6.87 -3.82 -8.41
C PHE A 138 -6.62 -5.17 -9.10
N SER A 139 -6.09 -5.16 -10.33
CA SER A 139 -5.77 -6.39 -11.08
C SER A 139 -4.26 -6.52 -11.25
N LEU A 140 -3.73 -7.75 -11.08
CA LEU A 140 -2.34 -8.03 -11.43
C LEU A 140 -2.14 -7.90 -12.95
N PRO A 141 -0.97 -7.45 -13.43
CA PRO A 141 -0.68 -7.46 -14.86
C PRO A 141 -0.86 -8.86 -15.46
N ALA A 142 -1.50 -8.93 -16.64
CA ALA A 142 -1.88 -10.21 -17.26
C ALA A 142 -0.69 -11.02 -17.81
N SER A 143 0.45 -10.36 -18.01
CA SER A 143 1.66 -10.90 -18.63
C SER A 143 2.79 -11.14 -17.63
N LEU A 144 2.52 -11.19 -16.31
CA LEU A 144 3.57 -11.45 -15.32
C LEU A 144 4.30 -12.77 -15.59
N LYS A 145 5.59 -12.81 -15.24
CA LYS A 145 6.37 -14.06 -15.24
C LYS A 145 5.96 -14.94 -14.07
N SER A 146 5.95 -16.26 -14.26
CA SER A 146 5.72 -17.19 -13.17
C SER A 146 6.86 -17.11 -12.14
N GLY A 147 6.54 -17.16 -10.85
CA GLY A 147 7.51 -17.13 -9.77
C GLY A 147 6.91 -16.64 -8.46
N ASP A 148 7.75 -16.55 -7.43
CA ASP A 148 7.39 -15.95 -6.15
C ASP A 148 7.59 -14.44 -6.22
N TYR A 149 6.73 -13.67 -5.55
CA TYR A 149 6.76 -12.21 -5.52
C TYR A 149 6.44 -11.68 -4.13
N LEU A 150 6.99 -10.51 -3.82
CA LEU A 150 6.42 -9.65 -2.78
C LEU A 150 5.44 -8.69 -3.45
N LEU A 151 4.26 -8.52 -2.86
CA LEU A 151 3.32 -7.47 -3.19
C LEU A 151 3.33 -6.44 -2.08
N ARG A 152 3.72 -5.21 -2.38
CA ARG A 152 3.70 -4.07 -1.47
C ARG A 152 2.46 -3.24 -1.74
N SER A 153 1.62 -3.04 -0.74
CA SER A 153 0.54 -2.04 -0.75
C SER A 153 0.95 -0.89 0.17
N GLU A 154 0.80 0.34 -0.31
CA GLU A 154 1.20 1.55 0.39
C GLU A 154 0.08 2.58 0.37
N MET A 155 -0.32 3.02 1.57
CA MET A 155 -1.10 4.23 1.78
C MET A 155 -0.15 5.35 2.17
N LEU A 156 -0.16 6.46 1.42
CA LEU A 156 0.61 7.65 1.74
C LEU A 156 -0.32 8.73 2.28
N ALA A 157 -0.18 9.07 3.55
CA ALA A 157 -0.95 10.13 4.19
C ALA A 157 -0.23 11.48 4.07
N LEU A 158 -0.91 12.46 3.48
CA LEU A 158 -0.35 13.76 3.11
C LEU A 158 -0.69 14.88 4.11
N HIS A 159 -1.52 14.62 5.13
CA HIS A 159 -1.96 15.64 6.09
C HIS A 159 -0.82 16.36 6.83
N ALA A 160 0.37 15.76 6.93
CA ALA A 160 1.55 16.36 7.55
C ALA A 160 2.68 16.65 6.53
N ALA A 161 2.40 16.55 5.22
CA ALA A 161 3.38 16.73 4.16
C ALA A 161 3.91 18.17 4.00
N GLN A 162 3.37 19.14 4.75
CA GLN A 162 3.86 20.53 4.78
C GLN A 162 5.26 20.72 5.38
N THR A 163 5.84 19.65 5.94
CA THR A 163 7.21 19.62 6.47
C THR A 163 7.98 18.47 5.84
N VAL A 164 9.25 18.68 5.52
CA VAL A 164 10.14 17.60 5.03
C VAL A 164 10.18 16.47 6.06
N GLY A 165 9.91 15.24 5.62
CA GLY A 165 9.79 14.07 6.50
C GLY A 165 8.47 13.97 7.27
N GLY A 166 7.49 14.84 6.99
CA GLY A 166 6.18 14.83 7.63
C GLY A 166 5.15 13.91 6.96
N ALA A 167 5.35 13.56 5.68
CA ALA A 167 4.50 12.58 5.01
C ALA A 167 4.63 11.19 5.65
N GLN A 168 3.51 10.48 5.70
CA GLN A 168 3.37 9.26 6.50
C GLN A 168 3.06 8.07 5.59
N PHE A 169 3.98 7.11 5.53
CA PHE A 169 3.85 5.91 4.71
C PHE A 169 3.37 4.73 5.58
N TYR A 170 2.18 4.21 5.28
CA TYR A 170 1.67 2.97 5.85
C TYR A 170 1.84 1.87 4.82
N ILE A 171 2.58 0.81 5.17
CA ILE A 171 3.04 -0.20 4.23
C ILE A 171 2.70 -1.59 4.75
N GLY A 172 2.24 -2.46 3.85
CA GLY A 172 2.09 -3.89 4.10
C GLY A 172 2.59 -4.70 2.90
N CYS A 173 3.39 -5.73 3.18
CA CYS A 173 3.89 -6.65 2.16
C CYS A 173 3.23 -8.03 2.28
N MET A 174 2.71 -8.55 1.17
CA MET A 174 2.18 -9.89 1.02
C MET A 174 3.15 -10.76 0.21
N GLN A 175 3.06 -12.08 0.37
CA GLN A 175 3.81 -13.03 -0.45
C GLN A 175 2.89 -13.76 -1.41
N LEU A 176 3.20 -13.71 -2.71
CA LEU A 176 2.42 -14.35 -3.74
C LEU A 176 3.26 -15.35 -4.54
N LYS A 177 2.69 -16.51 -4.86
CA LYS A 177 3.21 -17.42 -5.88
C LYS A 177 2.36 -17.22 -7.14
N ILE A 178 2.89 -16.47 -8.09
CA ILE A 178 2.17 -16.07 -9.31
C ILE A 178 2.48 -17.05 -10.43
N THR A 179 1.44 -17.49 -11.13
CA THR A 179 1.56 -18.17 -12.43
C THR A 179 1.17 -17.23 -13.56
N GLY A 180 1.93 -17.22 -14.66
CA GLY A 180 1.73 -16.28 -15.76
C GLY A 180 2.61 -16.57 -16.99
N SER A 181 2.46 -15.77 -18.03
CA SER A 181 2.97 -16.04 -19.38
C SER A 181 4.43 -15.63 -19.64
N GLY A 182 5.08 -14.87 -18.75
CA GLY A 182 6.54 -14.62 -18.86
C GLY A 182 7.00 -13.23 -19.36
N GLY A 183 6.15 -12.20 -19.32
CA GLY A 183 6.51 -10.84 -19.74
C GLY A 183 7.43 -10.10 -18.77
N ASN A 184 8.10 -9.08 -19.28
CA ASN A 184 8.97 -8.17 -18.54
C ASN A 184 8.23 -6.88 -18.19
N CYS A 185 8.35 -6.43 -16.95
CA CYS A 185 7.69 -5.22 -16.46
C CYS A 185 8.69 -4.07 -16.29
N SER A 186 8.34 -2.89 -16.81
CA SER A 186 9.15 -1.68 -16.64
C SER A 186 8.28 -0.41 -16.64
N PRO A 187 8.71 0.69 -16.01
CA PRO A 187 10.00 0.85 -15.30
C PRO A 187 10.06 0.12 -13.96
N THR A 188 11.28 -0.05 -13.44
CA THR A 188 11.54 -0.55 -12.09
C THR A 188 12.20 0.53 -11.24
N ILE A 189 12.01 0.47 -9.93
CA ILE A 189 12.60 1.36 -8.93
C ILE A 189 13.39 0.57 -7.88
N SER A 190 14.15 1.29 -7.06
CA SER A 190 14.81 0.78 -5.85
C SER A 190 14.15 1.33 -4.60
N LEU A 191 13.86 0.48 -3.62
CA LEU A 191 13.38 0.90 -2.31
C LEU A 191 14.31 0.32 -1.21
N PRO A 192 14.90 1.15 -0.34
CA PRO A 192 14.97 2.61 -0.44
C PRO A 192 15.76 3.07 -1.69
N GLY A 193 15.66 4.37 -2.01
CA GLY A 193 16.44 5.03 -3.06
C GLY A 193 15.61 5.82 -4.07
N ALA A 194 14.44 5.33 -4.46
CA ALA A 194 13.58 6.01 -5.43
C ALA A 194 12.74 7.15 -4.83
N TYR A 195 12.52 7.12 -3.51
CA TYR A 195 11.80 8.18 -2.80
C TYR A 195 12.79 9.16 -2.20
N ASN A 196 12.53 10.46 -2.37
CA ASN A 196 13.24 11.54 -1.69
C ASN A 196 12.25 12.33 -0.83
N ALA A 197 12.65 12.65 0.41
CA ALA A 197 11.82 13.41 1.33
C ALA A 197 11.48 14.83 0.83
N GLU A 198 12.23 15.36 -0.14
CA GLU A 198 11.98 16.64 -0.80
C GLU A 198 11.22 16.52 -2.14
N ASP A 199 10.86 15.31 -2.57
CA ASP A 199 10.04 15.14 -3.79
C ASP A 199 8.71 15.88 -3.61
N LYS A 200 8.27 16.61 -4.65
CA LYS A 200 7.07 17.46 -4.59
C LYS A 200 5.75 16.70 -4.35
N ASN A 201 5.77 15.39 -4.47
CA ASN A 201 4.64 14.50 -4.16
C ASN A 201 4.78 13.79 -2.80
N ILE A 202 5.82 14.11 -2.03
CA ILE A 202 6.07 13.67 -0.65
C ILE A 202 6.11 14.90 0.28
N TYR A 203 6.82 15.96 -0.10
CA TYR A 203 6.83 17.25 0.59
C TYR A 203 5.98 18.26 -0.19
N ILE A 204 4.87 18.67 0.43
CA ILE A 204 3.85 19.57 -0.13
C ILE A 204 3.64 20.72 0.87
N PRO A 205 4.46 21.78 0.83
CA PRO A 205 4.41 22.90 1.78
C PRO A 205 3.03 23.55 1.89
N ASP A 206 2.27 23.52 0.80
CA ASP A 206 0.98 24.17 0.60
C ASP A 206 -0.20 23.18 0.62
N VAL A 207 -0.04 21.98 1.22
CA VAL A 207 -1.06 20.91 1.23
C VAL A 207 -2.44 21.35 1.72
N TYR A 208 -2.50 22.39 2.57
CA TYR A 208 -3.75 23.00 3.05
C TYR A 208 -4.09 24.37 2.42
N ASN A 209 -3.17 24.96 1.66
CA ASN A 209 -3.23 26.36 1.23
C ASN A 209 -2.88 26.52 -0.26
N GLY A 210 -3.75 26.02 -1.14
CA GLY A 210 -3.62 26.22 -2.59
C GLY A 210 -3.11 25.02 -3.37
N PHE A 211 -2.78 23.91 -2.71
CA PHE A 211 -2.49 22.65 -3.36
C PHE A 211 -3.71 22.13 -4.13
N ASP A 212 -3.53 21.86 -5.43
CA ASP A 212 -4.54 21.24 -6.29
C ASP A 212 -4.31 19.72 -6.36
N PRO A 213 -5.13 18.92 -5.66
CA PRO A 213 -4.94 17.47 -5.61
C PRO A 213 -5.17 16.80 -6.98
N THR A 214 -5.86 17.45 -7.93
CA THR A 214 -6.10 16.88 -9.26
C THR A 214 -4.84 16.78 -10.13
N THR A 215 -3.77 17.47 -9.71
CA THR A 215 -2.46 17.43 -10.38
C THR A 215 -1.48 16.45 -9.71
N TYR A 216 -1.89 15.82 -8.62
CA TYR A 216 -1.04 14.93 -7.85
C TYR A 216 -0.80 13.60 -8.56
N SER A 217 0.42 13.07 -8.42
CA SER A 217 0.76 11.68 -8.76
C SER A 217 1.68 11.11 -7.69
N ALA A 218 1.34 9.91 -7.19
CA ALA A 218 2.09 9.27 -6.12
C ALA A 218 3.55 8.97 -6.51
N PRO A 219 4.48 8.93 -5.52
CA PRO A 219 5.89 8.66 -5.78
C PRO A 219 6.13 7.27 -6.39
N GLY A 220 7.32 7.07 -6.96
CA GLY A 220 7.72 5.79 -7.56
C GLY A 220 7.45 5.65 -9.07
N GLY A 221 7.17 6.75 -9.77
CA GLY A 221 7.05 6.77 -11.23
C GLY A 221 5.74 6.16 -11.76
N PRO A 222 5.60 5.99 -13.08
CA PRO A 222 4.37 5.48 -13.67
C PRO A 222 4.13 4.00 -13.36
N VAL A 223 2.88 3.55 -13.46
CA VAL A 223 2.52 2.12 -13.48
C VAL A 223 3.30 1.42 -14.60
N ALA A 224 3.93 0.30 -14.26
CA ALA A 224 4.76 -0.46 -15.16
C ALA A 224 3.93 -1.17 -16.24
N SER A 225 4.45 -1.17 -17.46
CA SER A 225 3.94 -1.97 -18.56
C SER A 225 4.62 -3.33 -18.53
N CYS A 226 3.84 -4.41 -18.42
CA CYS A 226 4.32 -5.78 -18.53
C CYS A 226 4.06 -6.33 -19.93
N LYS A 227 5.10 -6.72 -20.67
CA LYS A 227 5.01 -7.23 -22.05
C LYS A 227 5.89 -8.45 -22.28
#